data_AF-A0AAE0EHZ1-F1
#
_entry.id   AF-A0AAE0EHZ1-F1
#
_cell.length_a   1.000
_cell.length_b   1.000
_cell.length_c   1.000
_cell.angle_alpha   90.00
_cell.angle_beta   90.00
_cell.angle_gamma   90.00
#
_symmetry.space_group_name_H-M   'P 1'
#
loop_
_entity.id
_entity.type
_entity.pdbx_description
1 polymer ?
#
loop_
_entity_poly.entity_id
_entity_poly.type
_entity_poly.pdbx_seq_one_letter_code
_entity_poly.pdbx_strand_id
1 'polypeptide(L)'
;MTCGNRSSCKWIPPENEAYKANCDAMLDHGNRQMGIWVIIRNSGGKFGMDCGLALGIIETDEANVVKRLQVDFYLDSDFGLIIFEIIELKDKIREVTFFCTRKVANKVANNLALYALRINKDTYWMEDYPLCLANIVEADKPD
;
A
#
# COMPACT_ATOMS: atom_id res chain seq x y z
N MET A 1 0.50 -2.73 -20.65
CA MET A 1 1.79 -2.43 -20.00
C MET A 1 2.07 -3.53 -18.99
N THR A 2 3.05 -4.39 -19.26
CA THR A 2 3.36 -5.55 -18.40
C THR A 2 4.37 -5.14 -17.34
N CYS A 3 3.87 -4.94 -16.11
CA CYS A 3 4.67 -4.75 -14.91
C CYS A 3 5.67 -5.92 -14.76
N GLY A 4 6.92 -5.59 -14.44
CA GLY A 4 8.04 -6.53 -14.34
C GLY A 4 7.80 -7.72 -13.41
N ASN A 5 8.68 -8.71 -13.53
CA ASN A 5 8.57 -10.03 -12.91
C ASN A 5 8.31 -9.93 -11.39
N ARG A 6 7.04 -10.08 -10.97
CA ARG A 6 6.58 -10.03 -9.57
C ARG A 6 6.98 -11.26 -8.76
N SER A 7 8.02 -11.95 -9.20
CA SER A 7 8.65 -13.03 -8.47
C SER A 7 9.78 -12.60 -7.52
N SER A 8 10.08 -11.30 -7.50
CA SER A 8 11.01 -10.71 -6.55
C SER A 8 10.53 -10.82 -5.10
N CYS A 9 11.47 -11.03 -4.18
CA CYS A 9 11.26 -10.90 -2.73
C CYS A 9 11.48 -9.48 -2.21
N LYS A 10 11.91 -8.54 -3.07
CA LYS A 10 12.07 -7.12 -2.77
C LYS A 10 10.95 -6.31 -3.44
N TRP A 11 10.65 -5.15 -2.88
CA TRP A 11 9.77 -4.18 -3.54
C TRP A 11 10.33 -3.75 -4.90
N ILE A 12 9.44 -3.55 -5.87
CA ILE A 12 9.78 -3.12 -7.23
C ILE A 12 9.27 -1.68 -7.43
N PRO A 13 10.12 -0.74 -7.86
CA PRO A 13 9.70 0.64 -8.07
C PRO A 13 8.68 0.77 -9.22
N PRO A 14 7.85 1.83 -9.21
CA PRO A 14 7.04 2.18 -10.38
C PRO A 14 7.93 2.72 -11.53
N GLU A 15 7.33 2.87 -12.71
CA GLU A 15 7.95 3.59 -13.83
C GLU A 15 8.25 5.06 -13.47
N ASN A 16 9.13 5.72 -14.23
CA ASN A 16 9.52 7.10 -13.97
C ASN A 16 8.29 8.04 -13.96
N GLU A 17 8.33 9.05 -13.09
CA GLU A 17 7.26 10.03 -12.86
C GLU A 17 5.97 9.50 -12.21
N ALA A 18 5.89 8.20 -11.94
CA ALA A 18 4.76 7.60 -11.22
C ALA A 18 5.05 7.39 -9.73
N TYR A 19 3.97 7.37 -8.95
CA TYR A 19 3.98 6.95 -7.55
C TYR A 19 3.29 5.61 -7.39
N LYS A 20 3.81 4.82 -6.46
CA LYS A 20 3.24 3.55 -6.02
C LYS A 20 2.96 3.60 -4.53
N ALA A 21 1.74 3.26 -4.15
CA ALA A 21 1.36 3.04 -2.77
C ALA A 21 1.43 1.55 -2.44
N ASN A 22 1.97 1.21 -1.29
CA ASN A 22 1.82 -0.10 -0.66
C ASN A 22 0.99 0.07 0.61
N CYS A 23 -0.03 -0.74 0.79
CA CYS A 23 -0.88 -0.71 1.98
C CYS A 23 -0.92 -2.07 2.68
N ASP A 24 -1.12 -2.01 3.99
CA ASP A 24 -1.38 -3.18 4.82
C ASP A 24 -2.20 -2.80 6.07
N ALA A 25 -2.82 -3.79 6.68
CA ALA A 25 -3.55 -3.67 7.93
C ALA A 25 -3.21 -4.83 8.87
N MET A 26 -3.07 -4.51 10.16
CA MET A 26 -2.86 -5.50 11.21
C MET A 26 -3.99 -5.41 12.23
N LEU A 27 -4.49 -6.56 12.68
CA LEU A 27 -5.53 -6.69 13.68
C LEU A 27 -4.96 -7.31 14.96
N ASP A 28 -5.27 -6.70 16.09
CA ASP A 28 -5.05 -7.27 17.42
C ASP A 28 -6.42 -7.53 18.07
N HIS A 29 -6.86 -8.79 18.00
CA HIS A 29 -8.14 -9.21 18.57
C HIS A 29 -8.18 -9.13 20.10
N GLY A 30 -7.03 -9.31 20.77
CA GLY A 30 -6.95 -9.29 22.23
C GLY A 30 -7.19 -7.89 22.77
N ASN A 31 -6.57 -6.90 22.14
CA ASN A 31 -6.72 -5.50 22.52
C ASN A 31 -7.83 -4.77 21.76
N ARG A 32 -8.51 -5.44 20.82
CA ARG A 32 -9.52 -4.85 19.91
C ARG A 32 -8.99 -3.63 19.16
N GLN A 33 -7.77 -3.75 18.65
CA GLN A 33 -7.07 -2.69 17.93
C GLN A 33 -6.83 -3.07 16.49
N MET A 34 -6.72 -2.06 15.64
CA MET A 34 -6.35 -2.20 14.25
C MET A 34 -5.32 -1.13 13.91
N GLY A 35 -4.25 -1.52 13.22
CA GLY A 35 -3.25 -0.62 12.65
C GLY A 35 -3.35 -0.70 11.15
N ILE A 36 -3.72 0.39 10.49
CA ILE A 36 -3.73 0.51 9.03
C ILE A 36 -2.56 1.39 8.64
N TRP A 37 -1.87 1.06 7.55
CA TRP A 37 -0.85 1.95 7.02
C TRP A 37 -0.75 1.97 5.51
N VAL A 38 -0.27 3.09 4.97
CA VAL A 38 0.04 3.31 3.55
C VAL A 38 1.42 3.96 3.43
N ILE A 39 2.26 3.44 2.55
CA ILE A 39 3.53 4.06 2.15
C ILE A 39 3.50 4.38 0.66
N ILE A 40 3.82 5.62 0.29
CA ILE A 40 3.85 6.09 -1.10
C ILE A 40 5.30 6.37 -1.50
N ARG A 41 5.75 5.76 -2.60
CA ARG A 41 7.13 5.86 -3.11
C ARG A 41 7.17 6.15 -4.60
N ASN A 42 8.13 6.94 -5.05
CA ASN A 42 8.43 7.16 -6.47
C ASN A 42 9.39 6.10 -7.03
N SER A 43 9.80 6.23 -8.30
CA SER A 43 10.73 5.30 -8.96
C SER A 43 12.10 5.19 -8.29
N GLY A 44 12.55 6.24 -7.60
CA GLY A 44 13.79 6.23 -6.80
C GLY A 44 13.63 5.68 -5.38
N GLY A 45 12.45 5.16 -5.02
CA GLY A 45 12.14 4.69 -3.67
C GLY A 45 12.04 5.82 -2.63
N LYS A 46 11.99 7.09 -3.07
CA LYS A 46 11.81 8.25 -2.20
C LYS A 46 10.34 8.49 -1.94
N PHE A 47 10.03 9.04 -0.76
CA PHE A 47 8.69 9.44 -0.39
C PHE A 47 8.18 10.60 -1.26
N GLY A 48 6.85 10.70 -1.39
CA GLY A 48 6.20 11.74 -2.18
C GLY A 48 6.48 13.13 -1.62
N MET A 49 7.41 13.86 -2.23
CA MET A 49 7.81 15.19 -1.79
C MET A 49 6.80 16.29 -2.14
N ASP A 50 5.83 16.05 -3.04
CA ASP A 50 4.83 17.06 -3.41
C ASP A 50 3.43 16.46 -3.61
N CYS A 51 2.43 17.04 -2.94
CA CYS A 51 1.02 16.61 -2.90
C CYS A 51 0.24 16.76 -4.23
N GLY A 52 0.94 16.85 -5.37
CA GLY A 52 0.43 16.68 -6.74
C GLY A 52 0.64 15.28 -7.29
N LEU A 53 0.63 14.27 -6.41
CA LEU A 53 1.01 12.88 -6.69
C LEU A 53 0.23 12.30 -7.88
N ALA A 54 0.96 11.83 -8.89
CA ALA A 54 0.44 10.93 -9.91
C ALA A 54 0.51 9.48 -9.38
N LEU A 55 -0.38 9.16 -8.44
CA LEU A 55 -0.50 7.79 -7.92
C LEU A 55 -1.05 6.89 -9.03
N GLY A 56 -0.22 6.02 -9.59
CA GLY A 56 -0.63 5.11 -10.66
C GLY A 56 -0.97 3.70 -10.16
N ILE A 57 -0.38 3.29 -9.04
CA ILE A 57 -0.45 1.91 -8.54
C ILE A 57 -0.71 1.89 -7.03
N ILE A 58 -1.67 1.06 -6.61
CA ILE A 58 -1.84 0.62 -5.22
C ILE A 58 -1.59 -0.89 -5.13
N GLU A 59 -0.67 -1.28 -4.25
CA GLU A 59 -0.31 -2.66 -3.98
C GLU A 59 -0.70 -3.08 -2.56
N THR A 60 -1.28 -4.27 -2.44
CA THR A 60 -1.53 -4.98 -1.18
C THR A 60 -1.06 -6.42 -1.32
N ASP A 61 -0.76 -7.12 -0.23
CA ASP A 61 -0.53 -8.56 -0.22
C ASP A 61 -1.83 -9.39 -0.09
N GLU A 62 -2.99 -8.76 0.04
CA GLU A 62 -4.29 -9.46 0.10
C GLU A 62 -4.96 -9.65 -1.27
N ALA A 63 -4.69 -10.82 -1.86
CA ALA A 63 -5.19 -11.21 -3.18
C ALA A 63 -6.73 -11.15 -3.31
N ASN A 64 -7.46 -11.44 -2.24
CA ASN A 64 -8.92 -11.41 -2.24
C ASN A 64 -9.47 -10.00 -2.46
N VAL A 65 -8.82 -8.97 -1.89
CA VAL A 65 -9.20 -7.57 -2.06
C VAL A 65 -9.01 -7.17 -3.52
N VAL A 66 -7.82 -7.45 -4.07
CA VAL A 66 -7.49 -7.12 -5.47
C VAL A 66 -8.41 -7.82 -6.45
N LYS A 67 -8.72 -9.10 -6.22
CA LYS A 67 -9.64 -9.85 -7.06
C LYS A 67 -11.03 -9.21 -7.08
N ARG A 68 -11.55 -8.78 -5.94
CA ARG A 68 -12.87 -8.13 -5.86
C ARG A 68 -12.89 -6.77 -6.54
N LEU A 69 -11.82 -5.98 -6.40
CA LEU A 69 -11.67 -4.69 -7.08
C LEU A 69 -11.55 -4.80 -8.60
N GLN A 70 -11.23 -5.98 -9.14
CA GLN A 70 -11.05 -6.21 -10.57
C GLN A 70 -12.29 -6.77 -11.27
N VAL A 71 -13.20 -7.40 -10.53
CA VAL A 71 -14.35 -8.12 -11.11
C VAL A 71 -15.61 -7.24 -11.12
N ASP A 72 -15.53 -5.99 -10.64
CA ASP A 72 -16.64 -5.02 -10.52
C ASP A 72 -17.92 -5.62 -9.90
N PHE A 73 -17.76 -6.66 -9.07
CA PHE A 73 -18.85 -7.42 -8.48
C PHE A 73 -18.75 -7.36 -6.95
N TYR A 74 -19.44 -6.38 -6.38
CA TYR A 74 -19.42 -6.06 -4.95
C TYR A 74 -20.63 -6.59 -4.18
N LEU A 75 -21.69 -7.04 -4.87
CA LEU A 75 -22.99 -7.36 -4.24
C LEU A 75 -22.99 -8.63 -3.36
N ASP A 76 -21.94 -9.46 -3.41
CA ASP A 76 -21.90 -10.79 -2.77
C ASP A 76 -20.81 -10.91 -1.69
N SER A 77 -20.54 -9.82 -0.95
CA SER A 77 -19.61 -9.89 0.19
C SER A 77 -20.01 -8.98 1.35
N ASP A 78 -19.65 -9.40 2.57
CA ASP A 78 -19.79 -8.60 3.81
C ASP A 78 -19.13 -7.21 3.73
N PHE A 79 -18.25 -7.00 2.75
CA PHE A 79 -17.51 -5.76 2.52
C PHE A 79 -17.86 -5.11 1.16
N GLY A 80 -19.00 -5.47 0.56
CA GLY A 80 -19.42 -5.00 -0.76
C GLY A 80 -19.47 -3.48 -0.88
N LEU A 81 -20.02 -2.82 0.13
CA LEU A 81 -20.09 -1.35 0.18
C LEU A 81 -18.70 -0.71 0.17
N ILE A 82 -17.75 -1.28 0.91
CA ILE A 82 -16.37 -0.78 0.95
C ILE A 82 -15.70 -0.95 -0.43
N ILE A 83 -15.88 -2.10 -1.09
CA ILE A 83 -15.37 -2.31 -2.46
C ILE A 83 -15.98 -1.30 -3.44
N PHE A 84 -17.29 -1.07 -3.36
CA PHE A 84 -17.97 -0.09 -4.21
C PHE A 84 -17.43 1.33 -3.99
N GLU A 85 -17.27 1.76 -2.73
CA GLU A 85 -16.68 3.06 -2.41
C GLU A 85 -15.25 3.20 -2.93
N ILE A 86 -14.42 2.15 -2.82
CA ILE A 86 -13.06 2.17 -3.37
C ILE A 86 -13.08 2.34 -4.90
N ILE A 87 -13.99 1.65 -5.60
CA ILE A 87 -14.13 1.77 -7.06
C ILE A 87 -14.57 3.20 -7.43
N GLU A 88 -15.56 3.75 -6.74
CA GLU A 88 -16.01 5.15 -6.95
C GLU A 88 -14.93 6.19 -6.66
N LEU A 89 -14.10 5.96 -5.64
CA LEU A 89 -12.96 6.83 -5.31
C LEU A 89 -11.83 6.69 -6.32
N LYS A 90 -11.56 5.47 -6.78
CA LYS A 90 -10.58 5.19 -7.83
C LYS A 90 -10.92 5.97 -9.10
N ASP A 91 -12.20 6.05 -9.49
CA ASP A 91 -12.62 6.77 -10.69
C ASP A 91 -12.49 8.31 -10.55
N LYS A 92 -12.40 8.83 -9.32
CA LYS A 92 -12.15 10.25 -9.02
C LYS A 92 -10.66 10.60 -8.95
N ILE A 93 -9.80 9.61 -8.76
CA ILE A 93 -8.34 9.77 -8.70
C ILE A 93 -7.77 9.38 -10.08
N ARG A 94 -6.80 10.15 -10.60
CA ARG A 94 -6.13 9.87 -11.89
C ARG A 94 -5.81 8.37 -12.04
N GLU A 95 -6.13 7.74 -13.17
CA GLU A 95 -6.01 6.30 -13.50
C GLU A 95 -5.20 5.43 -12.51
N VAL A 96 -5.80 5.11 -11.35
CA VAL A 96 -5.19 4.22 -10.35
C VAL A 96 -5.49 2.77 -10.69
N THR A 97 -4.47 1.90 -10.61
CA THR A 97 -4.62 0.46 -10.74
C THR A 97 -4.25 -0.28 -9.46
N PHE A 98 -4.99 -1.36 -9.16
CA PHE A 98 -4.77 -2.20 -7.98
C PHE A 98 -4.06 -3.50 -8.35
N PHE A 99 -3.08 -3.88 -7.53
CA PHE A 99 -2.30 -5.08 -7.73
C PHE A 99 -2.03 -5.84 -6.43
N CYS A 100 -1.99 -7.17 -6.55
CA CYS A 100 -1.48 -8.02 -5.48
C CYS A 100 0.04 -8.11 -5.61
N THR A 101 0.74 -7.93 -4.51
CA THR A 101 2.17 -8.19 -4.36
C THR A 101 2.40 -9.36 -3.40
N ARG A 102 3.64 -9.84 -3.30
CA ARG A 102 4.00 -10.87 -2.32
C ARG A 102 4.15 -10.21 -0.95
N LYS A 103 3.73 -10.90 0.12
CA LYS A 103 3.92 -10.46 1.52
C LYS A 103 5.36 -10.04 1.84
N VAL A 104 6.35 -10.79 1.34
CA VAL A 104 7.77 -10.45 1.52
C VAL A 104 8.17 -9.12 0.86
N ALA A 105 7.55 -8.77 -0.27
CA ALA A 105 7.77 -7.50 -0.97
C ALA A 105 6.91 -6.36 -0.39
N ASN A 106 5.93 -6.67 0.46
CA ASN A 106 5.11 -5.71 1.21
C ASN A 106 5.63 -5.44 2.64
N LYS A 107 6.83 -5.94 2.98
CA LYS A 107 7.36 -5.95 4.36
C LYS A 107 7.37 -4.58 5.05
N VAL A 108 7.61 -3.49 4.30
CA VAL A 108 7.64 -2.13 4.85
C VAL A 108 6.24 -1.72 5.30
N ALA A 109 5.21 -1.89 4.46
CA ALA A 109 3.82 -1.59 4.81
C ALA A 109 3.35 -2.44 5.99
N ASN A 110 3.71 -3.74 6.01
CA ASN A 110 3.37 -4.64 7.10
C ASN A 110 3.97 -4.20 8.46
N ASN A 111 5.26 -3.83 8.48
CA ASN A 111 5.90 -3.35 9.71
C ASN A 111 5.37 -1.98 10.15
N LEU A 112 4.96 -1.14 9.20
CA LEU A 112 4.27 0.11 9.50
C LEU A 112 2.87 -0.14 10.08
N ALA A 113 2.12 -1.13 9.61
CA ALA A 113 0.84 -1.52 10.20
C ALA A 113 1.02 -2.04 11.64
N LEU A 114 2.08 -2.82 11.89
CA LEU A 114 2.50 -3.22 13.25
C LEU A 114 2.86 -2.03 14.14
N TYR A 115 3.53 -1.02 13.59
CA TYR A 115 3.82 0.22 14.30
C TYR A 115 2.53 0.99 14.59
N ALA A 116 1.62 1.08 13.61
CA ALA A 116 0.33 1.76 13.72
C ALA A 116 -0.56 1.17 14.82
N LEU A 117 -0.50 -0.15 15.04
CA LEU A 117 -1.20 -0.79 16.17
C LEU A 117 -0.80 -0.24 17.54
N ARG A 118 0.44 0.25 17.68
CA ARG A 118 1.02 0.65 18.98
C ARG A 118 0.87 2.13 19.27
N ILE A 119 0.39 2.91 18.30
CA ILE A 119 0.19 4.34 18.45
C ILE A 119 -1.31 4.63 18.50
N ASN A 120 -1.70 5.58 19.35
CA ASN A 120 -3.10 5.96 19.55
C ASN A 120 -3.47 7.25 18.80
N LYS A 121 -2.74 7.55 17.72
CA LYS A 121 -2.92 8.78 16.94
C LYS A 121 -2.68 8.54 15.46
N ASP A 122 -3.44 9.26 14.65
CA ASP A 122 -3.17 9.36 13.23
C ASP A 122 -1.82 10.05 13.02
N THR A 123 -0.97 9.44 12.21
CA THR A 123 0.35 9.99 11.91
C THR A 123 0.56 9.99 10.40
N TYR A 124 1.33 10.94 9.91
CA TYR A 124 1.73 11.04 8.52
C TYR A 124 3.16 11.57 8.48
N TRP A 125 3.93 11.09 7.51
CA TRP A 125 5.27 11.57 7.26
C TRP A 125 5.47 11.74 5.76
N MET A 126 6.09 12.84 5.36
CA MET A 126 6.37 13.12 3.94
C MET A 126 7.80 12.78 3.54
N GLU A 127 8.76 12.96 4.44
CA GLU A 127 10.19 12.70 4.16
C GLU A 127 10.87 11.84 5.23
N ASP A 128 10.28 11.80 6.43
CA ASP A 128 10.78 11.05 7.57
C ASP A 128 10.00 9.75 7.82
N TYR A 129 10.50 8.91 8.72
CA TYR A 129 9.78 7.76 9.26
C TYR A 129 10.35 7.41 10.65
N PRO A 130 9.62 6.65 11.49
CA PRO A 130 10.13 6.21 12.78
C PRO A 130 11.47 5.48 12.65
N LEU A 131 12.48 5.89 13.41
CA LEU A 131 13.84 5.30 13.34
C LEU A 131 13.86 3.78 13.52
N CYS A 132 12.90 3.22 14.26
CA CYS A 132 12.75 1.78 14.42
C CYS A 132 12.45 1.03 13.12
N LEU A 133 12.06 1.73 12.06
CA LEU A 133 11.78 1.19 10.73
C LEU A 133 12.90 1.41 9.72
N ALA A 134 13.94 2.16 10.08
CA ALA A 134 15.05 2.50 9.16
C ALA A 134 15.70 1.29 8.53
N ASN A 135 16.04 0.28 9.33
CA ASN A 135 16.66 -0.94 8.81
C ASN A 135 15.81 -1.65 7.76
N ILE A 136 14.47 -1.59 7.90
CA ILE A 136 13.53 -2.26 7.00
C ILE A 136 13.34 -1.46 5.72
N VAL A 137 13.20 -0.14 5.84
CA VAL A 137 13.05 0.79 4.71
C VAL A 137 14.31 0.81 3.86
N GLU A 138 15.48 0.95 4.48
CA GLU A 138 16.77 1.01 3.79
C GLU A 138 17.08 -0.32 3.08
N ALA A 139 16.79 -1.46 3.71
CA ALA A 139 16.98 -2.79 3.11
C ALA A 139 15.91 -3.16 2.05
N ASP A 140 14.90 -2.31 1.82
CA ASP A 140 13.88 -2.50 0.78
C ASP A 140 14.08 -1.56 -0.42
N LYS A 141 15.11 -0.70 -0.39
CA LYS A 141 15.44 0.15 -1.53
C LYS A 141 15.82 -0.71 -2.74
N PRO A 142 15.43 -0.29 -3.96
CA PRO A 142 15.92 -0.92 -5.18
C PRO A 142 17.45 -0.83 -5.23
N ASP A 143 18.08 -1.85 -5.82
CA ASP A 143 19.53 -1.87 -6.06
C ASP A 143 19.97 -0.79 -7.07
#